data_AF-A0A2V9AY19-F1
#
_entry.id   AF-A0A2V9AY19-F1
#
_cell.length_a   1.000
_cell.length_b   1.000
_cell.length_c   1.000
_cell.angle_alpha   90.00
_cell.angle_beta   90.00
_cell.angle_gamma   90.00
#
_symmetry.space_group_name_H-M   'P 1'
#
loop_
_entity.id
_entity.type
_entity.pdbx_description
1 polymer ?
#
loop_
_entity_poly.entity_id
_entity_poly.type
_entity_poly.pdbx_seq_one_letter_code
_entity_poly.pdbx_strand_id
1 'polypeptide(L)'
;MIIIGVDYHPSFQQIAFVDTESGEYSERQLHHSEGEAEKFYSDLKRKGANVGMEATGHARWFERLLAELGFELWIGDPAEINARRVRKQKTDRKDAELLLKLMREDRFPRI
;
A
#
# COMPACT_ATOMS: atom_id res chain seq x y z
N MET A 1 -7.97 -13.15 -0.23
CA MET A 1 -7.08 -12.25 -0.99
C MET A 1 -6.91 -10.99 -0.17
N ILE A 2 -5.70 -10.44 -0.09
CA ILE A 2 -5.44 -9.23 0.72
C ILE A 2 -5.26 -8.02 -0.20
N ILE A 3 -5.91 -6.90 0.12
CA ILE A 3 -5.67 -5.63 -0.57
C ILE A 3 -4.93 -4.71 0.41
N ILE A 4 -3.87 -4.05 -0.04
CA ILE A 4 -3.00 -3.22 0.78
C ILE A 4 -2.80 -1.86 0.12
N GLY A 5 -3.17 -0.78 0.79
CA GLY A 5 -2.76 0.58 0.46
C GLY A 5 -1.49 0.95 1.23
N VAL A 6 -0.49 1.49 0.53
CA VAL A 6 0.83 1.82 1.08
C VAL A 6 1.14 3.29 0.86
N ASP A 7 1.30 4.02 1.96
CA ASP A 7 1.93 5.34 1.95
C ASP A 7 3.42 5.20 2.28
N TYR A 8 4.24 5.34 1.25
CA TYR A 8 5.67 5.03 1.31
C TYR A 8 6.48 6.24 1.76
N HIS A 9 7.24 6.09 2.85
CA HIS A 9 8.25 7.04 3.30
C HIS A 9 9.65 6.42 3.26
N PRO A 10 10.74 7.20 3.17
CA PRO A 10 12.10 6.65 3.15
C PRO A 10 12.46 5.84 4.39
N SER A 11 11.94 6.22 5.56
CA SER A 11 12.26 5.58 6.86
C SER A 11 11.28 4.48 7.27
N PHE A 12 10.03 4.57 6.83
CA PHE A 12 8.96 3.65 7.18
C PHE A 12 7.91 3.65 6.07
N GLN A 13 7.01 2.68 6.08
CA GLN A 13 5.81 2.70 5.26
C GLN A 13 4.59 2.57 6.17
N GLN A 14 3.59 3.40 5.93
CA GLN A 14 2.30 3.26 6.58
C GLN A 14 1.41 2.42 5.68
N ILE A 15 0.88 1.32 6.20
CA ILE A 15 0.04 0.41 5.43
C ILE A 15 -1.35 0.32 6.04
N ALA A 16 -2.34 0.18 5.17
CA ALA A 16 -3.70 -0.17 5.50
C ALA A 16 -4.10 -1.35 4.63
N PHE A 17 -4.62 -2.42 5.22
CA PHE A 17 -4.97 -3.62 4.48
C PHE A 17 -6.29 -4.23 4.93
N VAL A 18 -6.93 -4.94 4.01
CA VAL A 18 -8.14 -5.70 4.30
C VAL A 18 -8.01 -7.10 3.72
N ASP A 19 -8.40 -8.09 4.51
CA ASP A 19 -8.64 -9.43 4.02
C ASP A 19 -10.03 -9.46 3.37
N THR A 20 -10.10 -9.71 2.06
CA THR A 20 -11.39 -9.71 1.34
C THR A 20 -12.24 -10.94 1.64
N GLU A 21 -11.67 -11.99 2.24
CA GLU A 21 -12.38 -13.22 2.58
C GLU A 21 -13.00 -13.10 3.98
N SER A 22 -12.25 -12.62 4.98
CA SER A 22 -12.78 -12.42 6.34
C SER A 22 -13.44 -11.05 6.54
N GLY A 23 -13.09 -10.06 5.72
CA GLY A 23 -13.50 -8.67 5.89
C GLY A 23 -12.71 -7.91 6.97
N GLU A 24 -11.67 -8.52 7.53
CA GLU A 24 -10.86 -7.91 8.58
C GLU A 24 -10.00 -6.78 8.02
N TYR A 25 -10.18 -5.59 8.59
CA TYR A 25 -9.37 -4.41 8.30
C TYR A 25 -8.29 -4.25 9.36
N SER A 26 -7.08 -3.91 8.94
CA SER A 26 -5.97 -3.62 9.83
C SER A 26 -5.02 -2.61 9.22
N GLU A 27 -4.26 -1.94 10.08
CA GLU A 27 -3.28 -0.92 9.70
C GLU A 27 -2.01 -1.12 10.52
N ARG A 28 -0.87 -0.81 9.91
CA ARG A 28 0.43 -0.98 10.56
C ARG A 28 1.44 -0.01 9.98
N GLN A 29 2.36 0.44 10.82
CA GLN A 29 3.57 1.11 10.38
C GLN A 29 4.68 0.06 10.30
N LEU A 30 5.41 0.01 9.19
CA LEU A 30 6.51 -0.93 8.98
C LEU A 30 7.81 -0.18 8.77
N HIS A 31 8.81 -0.44 9.62
CA HIS A 31 10.11 0.23 9.51
C HIS A 31 11.05 -0.49 8.53
N HIS A 32 11.76 0.28 7.70
CA HIS A 32 12.70 -0.27 6.71
C HIS A 32 14.03 -0.70 7.34
N SER A 33 14.49 0.02 8.37
CA SER A 33 15.81 -0.17 8.97
C SER A 33 16.03 -1.54 9.61
N GLU A 34 14.96 -2.24 10.02
CA GLU A 34 15.03 -3.54 10.72
C GLU A 34 14.55 -4.72 9.85
N GLY A 35 14.27 -4.48 8.56
CA GLY A 35 13.73 -5.50 7.66
C GLY A 35 12.30 -5.94 8.02
N GLU A 36 11.57 -5.11 8.79
CA GLU A 36 10.19 -5.42 9.21
C GLU A 36 9.26 -5.50 8.00
N ALA A 37 9.42 -4.58 7.05
CA ALA A 37 8.68 -4.57 5.79
C ALA A 37 8.88 -5.88 5.00
N GLU A 38 10.14 -6.32 4.83
CA GLU A 38 10.47 -7.54 4.09
C GLU A 38 9.85 -8.79 4.72
N LYS A 39 9.95 -8.92 6.05
CA LYS A 39 9.34 -10.03 6.79
C LYS A 39 7.82 -10.03 6.66
N PHE A 40 7.20 -8.85 6.77
CA PHE A 40 5.75 -8.71 6.65
C PHE A 40 5.24 -9.15 5.28
N TYR A 41 5.83 -8.64 4.19
CA TYR A 41 5.42 -9.02 2.84
C TYR A 41 5.77 -10.48 2.53
N SER A 42 6.86 -11.02 3.07
CA SER A 42 7.20 -12.44 2.92
C SER A 42 6.18 -13.36 3.57
N ASP A 43 5.65 -12.99 4.75
CA ASP A 43 4.58 -13.76 5.41
C ASP A 43 3.28 -13.70 4.60
N LEU A 44 2.94 -12.51 4.08
CA LEU A 44 1.78 -12.30 3.22
C LEU A 44 1.84 -13.06 1.90
N LYS A 45 3.04 -13.43 1.41
CA LYS A 45 3.20 -14.17 0.15
C LYS A 45 2.39 -15.45 0.13
N ARG A 46 2.19 -16.09 1.28
CA ARG A 46 1.36 -17.31 1.41
C ARG A 46 -0.12 -17.07 1.13
N LYS A 47 -0.62 -15.85 1.38
CA LYS A 47 -2.03 -15.48 1.24
C LYS A 47 -2.35 -14.82 -0.11
N GLY A 48 -1.34 -14.23 -0.76
CA GLY A 48 -1.50 -13.41 -1.95
C GLY A 48 -2.07 -12.03 -1.63
N ALA A 49 -1.47 -11.00 -2.19
CA ALA A 49 -1.89 -9.62 -1.95
C ALA A 49 -1.76 -8.72 -3.18
N ASN A 50 -2.69 -7.79 -3.30
CA ASN A 50 -2.61 -6.67 -4.24
C ASN A 50 -2.18 -5.43 -3.46
N VAL A 51 -1.10 -4.80 -3.90
CA VAL A 51 -0.48 -3.67 -3.21
C VAL A 51 -0.63 -2.42 -4.07
N GLY A 52 -1.21 -1.36 -3.52
CA GLY A 52 -1.35 -0.07 -4.18
C GLY A 52 -0.51 0.99 -3.49
N MET A 53 0.26 1.71 -4.27
CA MET A 53 1.09 2.81 -3.80
C MET A 53 0.95 4.03 -4.70
N GLU A 54 1.13 5.21 -4.13
CA GLU A 54 1.32 6.43 -4.90
C GLU A 54 2.68 6.37 -5.64
N ALA A 55 2.74 6.88 -6.87
CA ALA A 55 3.99 6.96 -7.60
C ALA A 55 5.00 7.83 -6.85
N THR A 56 6.11 7.22 -6.41
CA THR A 56 7.18 7.90 -5.69
C THR A 56 8.55 7.48 -6.20
N GLY A 57 9.46 8.46 -6.36
CA GLY A 57 10.79 8.24 -6.93
C GLY A 57 11.75 7.43 -6.04
N HIS A 58 11.37 7.13 -4.80
CA HIS A 58 12.24 6.45 -3.81
C HIS A 58 11.84 5.00 -3.51
N ALA A 59 10.86 4.43 -4.21
CA ALA A 59 10.32 3.10 -3.92
C ALA A 59 10.93 1.95 -4.73
N ARG A 60 12.01 2.19 -5.50
CA ARG A 60 12.59 1.19 -6.41
C ARG A 60 12.95 -0.15 -5.75
N TRP A 61 13.48 -0.11 -4.52
CA TRP A 61 13.79 -1.35 -3.79
C TRP A 61 12.51 -2.09 -3.37
N PHE A 62 11.45 -1.35 -3.05
CA PHE A 62 10.16 -1.89 -2.63
C PHE A 62 9.40 -2.50 -3.81
N GLU A 63 9.38 -1.83 -4.97
CA GLU A 63 8.85 -2.38 -6.23
C GLU A 63 9.51 -3.71 -6.57
N ARG A 64 10.83 -3.79 -6.42
CA ARG A 64 11.59 -5.01 -6.63
C ARG A 64 11.23 -6.10 -5.63
N LEU A 65 11.13 -5.77 -4.33
CA LEU A 65 10.70 -6.71 -3.30
C LEU A 65 9.33 -7.33 -3.65
N LEU A 66 8.36 -6.49 -4.02
CA LEU A 66 7.02 -6.96 -4.39
C LEU A 66 7.04 -7.85 -5.63
N ALA A 67 7.84 -7.49 -6.65
CA ALA A 67 8.01 -8.29 -7.85
C ALA A 67 8.66 -9.66 -7.55
N GLU A 68 9.68 -9.71 -6.70
CA GLU A 68 10.34 -10.97 -6.29
C GLU A 68 9.40 -11.87 -5.45
N LEU A 69 8.51 -11.25 -4.67
CA LEU A 69 7.49 -11.98 -3.92
C LEU A 69 6.29 -12.40 -4.78
N GLY A 70 6.14 -11.83 -5.98
CA GLY A 70 5.06 -12.14 -6.93
C GLY A 70 3.75 -11.42 -6.61
N PHE A 71 3.81 -10.27 -5.93
CA PHE A 71 2.64 -9.44 -5.65
C PHE A 71 2.25 -8.59 -6.85
N GLU A 72 0.95 -8.31 -6.96
CA GLU A 72 0.45 -7.36 -7.95
C GLU A 72 0.59 -5.94 -7.40
N LEU A 73 1.40 -5.11 -8.06
CA LEU A 73 1.66 -3.73 -7.67
C LEU A 73 0.87 -2.76 -8.54
N TRP A 74 0.06 -1.91 -7.93
CA TRP A 74 -0.70 -0.84 -8.57
C TRP A 74 -0.04 0.50 -8.23
N ILE A 75 0.50 1.17 -9.24
CA ILE A 75 1.09 2.51 -9.11
C ILE A 75 0.04 3.55 -9.47
N GLY A 76 -0.22 4.50 -8.56
CA GLY A 76 -1.25 5.51 -8.72
C GLY A 76 -0.71 6.90 -9.00
N ASP A 77 -1.40 7.68 -9.85
CA ASP A 77 -1.04 9.08 -10.09
C ASP A 77 -1.26 9.94 -8.82
N PRO A 78 -0.24 10.64 -8.31
CA PRO A 78 -0.36 11.45 -7.10
C PRO A 78 -1.37 12.58 -7.25
N ALA A 79 -1.47 13.24 -8.42
CA ALA A 79 -2.42 14.33 -8.61
C ALA A 79 -3.87 13.82 -8.60
N GLU A 80 -4.16 12.68 -9.24
CA GLU A 80 -5.50 12.08 -9.19
C GLU A 80 -5.87 11.58 -7.80
N ILE A 81 -4.95 10.94 -7.08
CA ILE A 81 -5.17 10.49 -5.69
C ILE A 81 -5.48 11.71 -4.80
N ASN A 82 -4.70 12.78 -4.94
CA ASN A 82 -4.94 14.01 -4.19
C ASN A 82 -6.25 14.70 -4.56
N ALA A 83 -6.69 14.64 -5.82
CA ALA A 83 -7.99 15.17 -6.24
C ALA A 83 -9.18 14.40 -5.63
N ARG A 84 -9.02 13.09 -5.39
CA ARG A 84 -10.04 12.23 -4.77
C ARG A 84 -10.07 12.34 -3.24
N ARG A 85 -9.08 13.01 -2.66
CA ARG A 85 -9.01 13.23 -1.21
C ARG A 85 -10.08 14.23 -0.78
N VAL A 86 -10.92 13.83 0.17
CA VAL A 86 -11.84 14.75 0.85
C VAL A 86 -11.01 15.71 1.72
N ARG A 87 -11.38 17.00 1.79
CA ARG A 87 -10.73 18.07 2.59
C ARG A 87 -10.58 17.72 4.09
N LYS A 88 -9.68 16.80 4.40
CA LYS A 88 -9.25 16.38 5.72
C LYS A 88 -7.73 16.56 5.80
N GLN A 89 -7.21 16.70 7.01
CA GLN A 89 -5.77 16.76 7.26
C GLN A 89 -5.07 15.54 6.66
N LYS A 90 -4.00 15.79 5.88
CA LYS A 90 -3.10 14.76 5.33
C LYS A 90 -2.33 14.13 6.49
N THR A 91 -2.37 12.81 6.57
CA THR A 91 -1.67 12.01 7.59
C THR A 91 -1.40 10.67 6.97
N ASP A 92 -0.24 10.08 7.23
CA ASP A 92 0.24 8.87 6.55
C ASP A 92 -0.78 7.72 6.62
N ARG A 93 -1.47 7.62 7.78
CA ARG A 93 -2.56 6.66 8.00
C ARG A 93 -3.72 6.84 7.02
N LYS A 94 -4.21 8.07 6.87
CA LYS A 94 -5.34 8.39 5.98
C LYS A 94 -4.96 8.27 4.51
N ASP A 95 -3.69 8.53 4.18
CA ASP A 95 -3.14 8.31 2.86
C ASP A 95 -3.22 6.82 2.48
N ALA A 96 -2.69 5.94 3.35
CA ALA A 96 -2.78 4.49 3.16
C ALA A 96 -4.24 3.99 3.10
N GLU A 97 -5.12 4.50 3.98
CA GLU A 97 -6.56 4.19 3.95
C GLU A 97 -7.23 4.61 2.64
N LEU A 98 -6.88 5.78 2.10
CA LEU A 98 -7.41 6.27 0.84
C LEU A 98 -7.00 5.37 -0.31
N LEU A 99 -5.73 4.96 -0.37
CA LEU A 99 -5.22 4.04 -1.38
C LEU A 99 -5.95 2.70 -1.32
N LEU A 100 -6.05 2.12 -0.12
CA LEU A 100 -6.78 0.87 0.10
C LEU A 100 -8.23 0.97 -0.38
N LYS A 101 -8.91 2.07 -0.04
CA LYS A 101 -10.30 2.32 -0.44
C LYS A 101 -10.42 2.39 -1.97
N LEU A 102 -9.54 3.13 -2.63
CA LEU A 102 -9.55 3.26 -4.09
C LEU A 102 -9.32 1.92 -4.79
N MET A 103 -8.42 1.08 -4.26
CA MET A 103 -8.21 -0.27 -4.78
C MET A 103 -9.43 -1.16 -4.59
N ARG A 104 -10.02 -1.16 -3.39
CA ARG A 104 -11.20 -1.98 -3.07
C ARG A 104 -12.41 -1.62 -3.93
N GLU A 105 -12.56 -0.35 -4.29
CA GLU A 105 -13.65 0.14 -5.14
C GLU A 105 -13.33 0.01 -6.64
N ASP A 106 -12.20 -0.56 -7.03
CA ASP A 106 -11.69 -0.61 -8.41
C ASP A 106 -11.62 0.78 -9.07
N ARG A 107 -11.42 1.82 -8.26
CA ARG A 107 -11.32 3.22 -8.67
C ARG A 107 -9.89 3.75 -8.58
N PHE A 108 -8.91 2.87 -8.47
CA PHE A 108 -7.51 3.26 -8.33
C PHE A 108 -6.98 3.88 -9.64
N PRO A 109 -6.46 5.12 -9.64
CA PRO A 109 -6.00 5.80 -10.85
C PRO A 109 -4.61 5.28 -11.25
N ARG A 110 -4.58 4.11 -11.92
CA ARG A 110 -3.34 3.44 -12.34
C ARG A 110 -2.65 4.18 -13.49
N ILE A 111 -1.32 4.29 -13.43
CA ILE A 111 -0.46 4.84 -14.50
C ILE A 111 0.51 3.82 -15.07
#